data_AF-A0A1V4I8G7-F1
#
_entry.id   AF-A0A1V4I8G7-F1
#
_cell.length_a   1.000
_cell.length_b   1.000
_cell.length_c   1.000
_cell.angle_alpha   90.00
_cell.angle_beta   90.00
_cell.angle_gamma   90.00
#
_symmetry.space_group_name_H-M   'P 1'
#
loop_
_entity.id
_entity.type
_entity.pdbx_description
1 polymer ?
#
loop_
_entity_poly.entity_id
_entity_poly.type
_entity_poly.pdbx_seq_one_letter_code
_entity_poly.pdbx_strand_id
1 'polypeptide(L)'
;MKKLNPEKLHVEFRQGVTPTKPIIPRRYTLTHSDITAELFLTIGKKYAHDKINKMRDEVLAQWHICNGQLFLYVYVYVGDFGPVMSYIRNMIFRRELPLALEAIIYGDREFFNAHPKLNNAPIWIHFDSSDPRYNRFEYWATPNDYK
;
A
#
# COMPACT_ATOMS: atom_id res chain seq x y z
N MET A 1 17.43 4.62 -4.53
CA MET A 1 16.09 3.98 -4.45
C MET A 1 15.89 3.12 -5.67
N LYS A 2 15.28 1.93 -5.54
CA LYS A 2 14.79 1.19 -6.70
C LYS A 2 13.60 1.96 -7.27
N LYS A 3 13.61 2.22 -8.57
CA LYS A 3 12.49 2.84 -9.29
C LYS A 3 11.55 1.74 -9.78
N LEU A 4 10.25 2.01 -9.84
CA LEU A 4 9.30 1.06 -10.41
C LEU A 4 9.66 0.71 -11.86
N ASN A 5 9.60 -0.58 -12.20
CA ASN A 5 9.54 -1.04 -13.59
C ASN A 5 8.07 -1.32 -13.94
N PRO A 6 7.42 -0.48 -14.78
CA PRO A 6 6.03 -0.66 -15.14
C PRO A 6 5.69 -2.00 -15.79
N GLU A 7 6.64 -2.62 -16.50
CA GLU A 7 6.43 -3.91 -17.18
C GLU A 7 6.28 -5.07 -16.20
N LYS A 8 6.73 -4.87 -14.95
CA LYS A 8 6.63 -5.86 -13.87
C LYS A 8 5.46 -5.62 -12.92
N LEU A 9 4.64 -4.60 -13.18
CA LEU A 9 3.46 -4.28 -12.39
C LEU A 9 2.20 -4.79 -13.09
N HIS A 10 1.50 -5.71 -12.43
CA HIS A 10 0.23 -6.25 -12.89
C HIS A 10 -0.90 -5.66 -12.05
N VAL A 11 -1.91 -5.08 -12.69
CA VAL A 11 -3.05 -4.45 -12.00
C VAL A 11 -4.34 -5.23 -12.26
N GLU A 12 -5.02 -5.62 -11.20
CA GLU A 12 -6.30 -6.33 -11.22
C GLU A 12 -7.39 -5.48 -10.54
N PHE A 13 -8.50 -5.21 -11.25
CA PHE A 13 -9.68 -4.58 -10.67
C PHE A 13 -10.74 -5.62 -10.31
N ARG A 14 -11.17 -5.63 -9.04
CA ARG A 14 -12.25 -6.53 -8.56
C ARG A 14 -13.64 -5.93 -8.79
N GLN A 15 -14.64 -6.81 -8.75
CA GLN A 15 -16.03 -6.48 -9.01
C GLN A 15 -16.49 -5.22 -8.25
N GLY A 16 -17.12 -4.30 -9.01
CA GLY A 16 -17.67 -3.06 -8.47
C GLY A 16 -16.63 -1.95 -8.26
N VAL A 17 -15.40 -2.14 -8.73
CA VAL A 17 -14.37 -1.10 -8.82
C VAL A 17 -14.02 -0.90 -10.30
N THR A 18 -13.90 0.36 -10.70
CA THR A 18 -13.44 0.78 -12.02
C THR A 18 -12.12 1.55 -11.90
N PRO A 19 -11.45 1.87 -13.01
CA PRO A 19 -10.26 2.70 -13.01
C PRO A 19 -10.45 4.09 -12.38
N THR A 20 -11.70 4.56 -12.19
CA THR A 20 -11.97 5.89 -11.63
C THR A 20 -12.95 5.91 -10.46
N LYS A 21 -13.67 4.82 -10.15
CA LYS A 21 -14.68 4.78 -9.08
C LYS A 21 -14.67 3.45 -8.32
N PRO A 22 -15.20 3.40 -7.09
CA PRO A 22 -15.48 4.55 -6.21
C PRO A 22 -14.19 5.07 -5.56
N ILE A 23 -14.25 6.21 -4.86
CA ILE A 23 -13.18 6.67 -3.95
C ILE A 23 -13.23 5.90 -2.63
N ILE A 24 -14.43 5.73 -2.07
CA ILE A 24 -14.69 4.91 -0.89
C ILE A 24 -15.88 3.99 -1.17
N PRO A 25 -15.81 2.68 -0.85
CA PRO A 25 -14.61 1.96 -0.42
C PRO A 25 -13.70 1.66 -1.61
N ARG A 26 -12.42 2.00 -1.50
CA ARG A 26 -11.37 1.59 -2.44
C ARG A 26 -10.16 1.12 -1.62
N ARG A 27 -9.84 -0.15 -1.78
CA ARG A 27 -8.77 -0.86 -1.07
C ARG A 27 -7.77 -1.41 -2.06
N TYR A 28 -6.52 -1.40 -1.66
CA TYR A 28 -5.37 -1.88 -2.40
C TYR A 28 -4.77 -3.04 -1.63
N THR A 29 -4.46 -4.12 -2.34
CA THR A 29 -3.64 -5.23 -1.84
C THR A 29 -2.49 -5.38 -2.81
N LEU A 30 -1.30 -4.97 -2.39
CA LEU A 30 -0.09 -5.11 -3.17
C LEU A 30 0.71 -6.30 -2.62
N THR A 31 0.96 -7.29 -3.48
CA THR A 31 1.85 -8.42 -3.20
C THR A 31 2.98 -8.45 -4.21
N HIS A 32 3.98 -9.29 -3.97
CA HIS A 32 5.14 -9.40 -4.85
C HIS A 32 5.65 -10.83 -4.92
N SER A 33 6.48 -11.08 -5.94
CA SER A 33 7.21 -12.34 -6.12
C SER A 33 8.70 -12.08 -5.92
N ASP A 34 9.29 -12.70 -4.89
CA ASP A 34 10.74 -12.63 -4.64
C ASP A 34 11.58 -13.22 -5.79
N ILE A 35 11.00 -14.16 -6.54
CA ILE A 35 11.69 -14.89 -7.61
C ILE A 35 11.75 -14.06 -8.89
N THR A 36 10.62 -13.46 -9.30
CA THR A 36 10.50 -12.72 -10.57
C THR A 36 10.66 -11.21 -10.40
N ALA A 37 10.62 -10.73 -9.16
CA ALA A 37 10.54 -9.32 -8.79
C ALA A 37 9.32 -8.61 -9.41
N GLU A 38 8.24 -9.35 -9.66
CA GLU A 38 6.97 -8.80 -10.12
C GLU A 38 6.12 -8.30 -8.95
N LEU A 39 5.32 -7.27 -9.24
CA LEU A 39 4.38 -6.63 -8.33
C LEU A 39 2.96 -6.89 -8.82
N PHE A 40 2.08 -7.25 -7.90
CA PHE A 40 0.67 -7.53 -8.19
C PHE A 40 -0.20 -6.62 -7.34
N LEU A 41 -0.86 -5.66 -7.99
CA LEU A 41 -1.76 -4.71 -7.36
C LEU A 41 -3.20 -5.12 -7.61
N THR A 42 -3.89 -5.58 -6.57
CA THR A 42 -5.33 -5.83 -6.63
C THR A 42 -6.10 -4.66 -6.01
N ILE A 43 -7.03 -4.09 -6.76
CA ILE A 43 -7.86 -2.95 -6.36
C ILE A 43 -9.32 -3.41 -6.22
N GLY A 44 -9.91 -3.22 -5.04
CA GLY A 44 -11.23 -3.75 -4.72
C GLY A 44 -11.97 -2.97 -3.63
N LYS A 45 -13.25 -3.30 -3.40
CA LYS A 45 -14.00 -2.81 -2.23
C LYS A 45 -13.59 -3.51 -0.93
N LYS A 46 -12.93 -4.67 -1.04
CA LYS A 46 -12.40 -5.50 0.04
C LYS A 46 -10.93 -5.82 -0.27
N TYR A 47 -10.14 -6.11 0.77
CA TYR A 47 -8.78 -6.62 0.57
C TYR A 47 -8.83 -7.99 -0.11
N ALA A 48 -7.82 -8.26 -0.94
CA ALA A 48 -7.68 -9.52 -1.64
C ALA A 48 -7.06 -10.59 -0.73
N HIS A 49 -7.82 -11.02 0.28
CA HIS A 49 -7.33 -11.99 1.28
C HIS A 49 -6.87 -13.32 0.66
N ASP A 50 -7.43 -13.70 -0.48
CA ASP A 50 -7.01 -14.86 -1.28
C ASP A 50 -5.62 -14.71 -1.91
N LYS A 51 -5.06 -13.49 -1.98
CA LYS A 51 -3.71 -13.20 -2.48
C LYS A 51 -2.68 -13.06 -1.36
N ILE A 52 -3.12 -12.96 -0.10
CA ILE A 52 -2.24 -12.79 1.07
C ILE A 52 -1.66 -14.15 1.45
N ASN A 53 -0.34 -14.20 1.63
CA ASN A 53 0.39 -15.42 1.97
C ASN A 53 0.75 -15.45 3.49
N LYS A 54 1.37 -16.55 3.94
CA LYS A 54 1.78 -16.72 5.34
C LYS A 54 2.95 -15.80 5.77
N MET A 55 3.76 -15.31 4.82
CA MET A 55 4.89 -14.41 5.10
C MET A 55 4.42 -12.99 5.44
N ARG A 56 3.18 -12.67 5.09
CA ARG A 56 2.51 -11.41 5.43
C ARG A 56 3.33 -10.18 5.00
N ASP A 57 3.87 -10.25 3.79
CA ASP A 57 4.73 -9.24 3.15
C ASP A 57 3.93 -8.29 2.24
N GLU A 58 2.60 -8.42 2.22
CA GLU A 58 1.72 -7.52 1.49
C GLU A 58 1.75 -6.09 2.05
N VAL A 59 1.48 -5.13 1.17
CA VAL A 59 1.13 -3.75 1.56
C VAL A 59 -0.36 -3.56 1.31
N LEU A 60 -1.10 -3.27 2.38
CA LEU A 60 -2.53 -2.99 2.32
C LEU A 60 -2.75 -1.50 2.38
N ALA A 61 -3.62 -0.94 1.54
CA ALA A 61 -4.01 0.46 1.66
C ALA A 61 -5.51 0.67 1.45
N GLN A 62 -6.07 1.71 2.05
CA GLN A 62 -7.44 2.12 1.80
C GLN A 62 -7.65 3.61 2.01
N TRP A 63 -8.57 4.18 1.25
CA TRP A 63 -9.02 5.55 1.44
C TRP A 63 -9.96 5.65 2.64
N HIS A 64 -9.67 6.60 3.53
CA HIS A 64 -10.53 6.99 4.64
C HIS A 64 -10.88 8.47 4.56
N ILE A 65 -11.95 8.83 5.25
CA ILE A 65 -12.32 10.21 5.52
C ILE A 65 -12.22 10.48 7.02
N CYS A 66 -11.54 11.54 7.41
CA CYS A 66 -11.49 12.05 8.78
C CYS A 66 -11.75 13.55 8.73
N ASN A 67 -12.73 14.04 9.51
CA ASN A 67 -13.12 15.45 9.54
C ASN A 67 -13.35 16.07 8.14
N GLY A 68 -13.95 15.29 7.22
CA GLY A 68 -14.21 15.73 5.84
C GLY A 68 -13.01 15.72 4.90
N GLN A 69 -11.80 15.38 5.38
CA GLN A 69 -10.59 15.26 4.59
C GLN A 69 -10.26 13.79 4.30
N LEU A 70 -9.89 13.51 3.05
CA LEU A 70 -9.46 12.18 2.64
C LEU A 70 -7.98 11.98 2.96
N PHE A 71 -7.63 10.78 3.40
CA PHE A 71 -6.25 10.33 3.57
C PHE A 71 -6.12 8.87 3.15
N LEU A 72 -4.93 8.50 2.71
CA LEU A 72 -4.62 7.11 2.39
C LEU A 72 -4.02 6.45 3.63
N TYR A 73 -4.75 5.50 4.20
CA TYR A 73 -4.23 4.65 5.26
C TYR A 73 -3.54 3.45 4.64
N VAL A 74 -2.29 3.22 5.03
CA VAL A 74 -1.48 2.09 4.60
C VAL A 74 -1.16 1.25 5.84
N TYR A 75 -1.18 -0.06 5.67
CA TYR A 75 -0.93 -1.02 6.73
C TYR A 75 0.11 -2.03 6.24
N VAL A 76 1.10 -2.29 7.09
CA VAL A 76 2.10 -3.34 6.91
C VAL A 76 2.22 -4.14 8.20
N TYR A 77 2.28 -5.47 8.06
CA TYR A 77 2.38 -6.36 9.21
C TYR A 77 3.85 -6.67 9.52
N VAL A 78 4.43 -5.92 10.45
CA VAL A 78 5.76 -6.23 11.01
C VAL A 78 5.67 -7.50 11.85
N GLY A 79 4.58 -7.65 12.62
CA GLY A 79 4.15 -8.87 13.26
C GLY A 79 4.74 -9.16 14.64
N ASP A 80 4.49 -10.39 15.09
CA ASP A 80 4.91 -10.94 16.38
C ASP A 80 5.89 -12.10 16.19
N PHE A 81 7.14 -11.76 15.84
CA PHE A 81 8.18 -12.74 15.52
C PHE A 81 9.35 -12.69 16.52
N GLY A 82 9.15 -12.03 17.66
CA GLY A 82 10.21 -11.68 18.60
C GLY A 82 11.07 -10.49 18.16
N PRO A 83 11.96 -10.00 19.03
CA PRO A 83 12.62 -8.70 18.86
C PRO A 83 13.48 -8.58 17.60
N VAL A 84 14.28 -9.62 17.30
CA VAL A 84 15.24 -9.62 16.18
C VAL A 84 14.50 -9.62 14.84
N MET A 85 13.51 -10.49 14.68
CA MET A 85 12.76 -10.58 13.44
C MET A 85 11.86 -9.37 13.22
N SER A 86 11.26 -8.81 14.28
CA SER A 86 10.47 -7.57 14.18
C SER A 86 11.32 -6.39 13.73
N TYR A 87 12.56 -6.29 14.22
CA TYR A 87 13.54 -5.30 13.75
C TYR A 87 13.84 -5.47 12.25
N ILE A 88 14.19 -6.68 11.81
CA ILE A 88 14.54 -6.96 10.41
C ILE A 88 13.35 -6.65 9.50
N ARG A 89 12.14 -7.10 9.86
CA ARG A 89 10.93 -6.86 9.07
C ARG A 89 10.59 -5.38 8.99
N ASN A 90 10.63 -4.64 10.11
CA ASN A 90 10.42 -3.19 10.10
C ASN A 90 11.43 -2.47 9.18
N MET A 91 12.71 -2.86 9.23
CA MET A 91 13.75 -2.31 8.36
C MET A 91 13.48 -2.61 6.88
N ILE A 92 13.07 -3.84 6.54
CA ILE A 92 12.71 -4.23 5.16
C ILE A 92 11.50 -3.42 4.68
N PHE A 93 10.41 -3.37 5.45
CA PHE A 93 9.23 -2.59 5.06
C PHE A 93 9.59 -1.13 4.82
N ARG A 94 10.35 -0.50 5.71
CA ARG A 94 10.75 0.91 5.53
C ARG A 94 11.57 1.12 4.26
N ARG A 95 12.41 0.15 3.89
CA ARG A 95 13.21 0.21 2.67
C ARG A 95 12.37 0.04 1.39
N GLU A 96 11.39 -0.86 1.40
CA GLU A 96 10.59 -1.22 0.22
C GLU A 96 9.31 -0.39 0.05
N LEU A 97 8.81 0.23 1.13
CA LEU A 97 7.57 1.02 1.12
C LEU A 97 7.53 2.12 0.04
N PRO A 98 8.61 2.87 -0.26
CA PRO A 98 8.58 3.85 -1.35
C PRO A 98 8.23 3.23 -2.71
N LEU A 99 8.77 2.05 -3.03
CA LEU A 99 8.44 1.32 -4.26
C LEU A 99 7.01 0.80 -4.24
N ALA A 100 6.54 0.31 -3.08
CA ALA A 100 5.16 -0.14 -2.93
C ALA A 100 4.14 0.99 -3.11
N LEU A 101 4.45 2.18 -2.58
CA LEU A 101 3.61 3.37 -2.76
C LEU A 101 3.63 3.82 -4.22
N GLU A 102 4.81 3.91 -4.85
CA GLU A 102 4.94 4.20 -6.29
C GLU A 102 4.09 3.22 -7.13
N ALA A 103 4.13 1.92 -6.82
CA ALA A 103 3.33 0.90 -7.49
C ALA A 103 1.81 1.10 -7.31
N ILE A 104 1.35 1.47 -6.11
CA ILE A 104 -0.07 1.75 -5.84
C ILE A 104 -0.51 3.02 -6.60
N ILE A 105 0.28 4.10 -6.55
CA ILE A 105 -0.06 5.38 -7.19
C ILE A 105 -0.04 5.23 -8.72
N TYR A 106 1.01 4.64 -9.27
CA TYR A 106 1.16 4.43 -10.71
C TYR A 106 0.14 3.41 -11.25
N GLY A 107 -0.06 2.29 -10.53
CA GLY A 107 -1.02 1.25 -10.92
C GLY A 107 -2.46 1.73 -10.93
N ASP A 108 -2.76 2.77 -10.15
CA ASP A 108 -4.07 3.42 -10.09
C ASP A 108 -4.09 4.83 -10.70
N ARG A 109 -3.17 5.14 -11.61
CA ARG A 109 -2.99 6.49 -12.17
C ARG A 109 -4.25 7.10 -12.79
N GLU A 110 -5.11 6.30 -13.41
CA GLU A 110 -6.39 6.79 -13.97
C GLU A 110 -7.31 7.35 -12.89
N PHE A 111 -7.32 6.73 -11.71
CA PHE A 111 -8.08 7.19 -10.55
C PHE A 111 -7.53 8.51 -10.02
N PHE A 112 -6.20 8.65 -9.90
CA PHE A 112 -5.56 9.88 -9.47
C PHE A 112 -5.70 11.04 -10.48
N ASN A 113 -5.76 10.72 -11.78
CA ASN A 113 -6.06 11.69 -12.83
C ASN A 113 -7.52 12.15 -12.77
N ALA A 114 -8.46 11.24 -12.49
CA ALA A 114 -9.87 11.56 -12.33
C ALA A 114 -10.19 12.31 -11.02
N HIS A 115 -9.37 12.15 -9.97
CA HIS A 115 -9.54 12.81 -8.67
C HIS A 115 -8.30 13.60 -8.24
N PRO A 116 -7.97 14.73 -8.90
CA PRO A 116 -6.72 15.44 -8.65
C PRO A 116 -6.50 15.88 -7.20
N LYS A 117 -7.58 16.10 -6.44
CA LYS A 117 -7.53 16.46 -5.01
C LYS A 117 -6.84 15.40 -4.15
N LEU A 118 -6.89 14.12 -4.54
CA LEU A 118 -6.27 13.02 -3.80
C LEU A 118 -4.74 13.05 -3.89
N ASN A 119 -4.18 13.75 -4.88
CA ASN A 119 -2.73 13.80 -5.08
C ASN A 119 -1.96 14.48 -3.94
N ASN A 120 -2.63 15.33 -3.18
CA ASN A 120 -2.06 16.01 -2.00
C ASN A 120 -2.66 15.47 -0.68
N ALA A 121 -3.44 14.39 -0.73
CA ALA A 121 -3.97 13.77 0.48
C ALA A 121 -2.82 13.13 1.27
N PRO A 122 -2.81 13.21 2.60
CA PRO A 122 -1.73 12.64 3.39
C PRO A 122 -1.78 11.11 3.33
N ILE A 123 -0.59 10.50 3.26
CA ILE A 123 -0.39 9.06 3.38
C ILE A 123 0.08 8.79 4.82
N TRP A 124 -0.67 7.95 5.52
CA TRP A 124 -0.34 7.50 6.86
C TRP A 124 -0.12 6.00 6.88
N ILE A 125 0.99 5.56 7.46
CA ILE A 125 1.37 4.16 7.51
C ILE A 125 1.29 3.64 8.94
N HIS A 126 0.56 2.56 9.14
CA HIS A 126 0.55 1.75 10.34
C HIS A 126 1.49 0.55 10.17
N PHE A 127 2.58 0.57 10.93
CA PHE A 127 3.47 -0.56 11.14
C PHE A 127 2.92 -1.38 12.31
N ASP A 128 2.24 -2.49 12.03
CA ASP A 128 1.65 -3.33 13.08
C ASP A 128 2.67 -4.36 13.60
N SER A 129 3.03 -4.25 14.88
CA SER A 129 3.95 -5.15 15.58
C SER A 129 3.51 -5.38 17.03
N SER A 130 3.83 -6.56 17.57
CA SER A 130 3.72 -6.80 19.02
C SER A 130 4.79 -6.05 19.82
N ASP A 131 5.91 -5.68 19.18
CA ASP A 131 6.97 -4.89 19.80
C ASP A 131 6.60 -3.40 19.74
N PRO A 132 6.38 -2.72 20.89
CA PRO A 132 5.97 -1.31 20.92
C PRO A 132 6.95 -0.36 20.24
N ARG A 133 8.21 -0.76 20.05
CA ARG A 133 9.21 0.04 19.33
C ARG A 133 8.90 0.16 17.84
N TYR A 134 8.28 -0.88 17.26
CA TYR A 134 7.95 -0.95 15.84
C TYR A 134 6.46 -0.80 15.56
N ASN A 135 5.61 -0.86 16.60
CA ASN A 135 4.20 -0.51 16.49
C ASN A 135 4.01 1.02 16.37
N ARG A 136 3.94 1.53 15.14
CA ARG A 136 3.99 2.98 14.86
C ARG A 136 2.94 3.38 13.83
N PHE A 137 2.43 4.60 13.98
CA PHE A 137 1.58 5.26 12.99
C PHE A 137 2.26 6.56 12.55
N GLU A 138 2.63 6.65 11.29
CA GLU A 138 3.56 7.67 10.79
C GLU A 138 3.04 8.33 9.52
N TYR A 139 3.25 9.64 9.40
CA TYR A 139 3.07 10.37 8.15
C TYR A 139 4.26 10.10 7.23
N TRP A 140 4.00 9.78 5.97
CA TRP A 140 5.06 9.40 5.04
C TRP A 140 5.24 10.35 3.87
N ALA A 141 4.16 10.80 3.21
CA ALA A 141 4.18 11.86 2.19
C ALA A 141 2.74 12.10 1.68
N THR A 142 2.63 12.62 0.46
CA THR A 142 1.41 12.62 -0.37
C THR A 142 1.61 11.76 -1.62
N PRO A 143 0.54 11.36 -2.34
CA PRO A 143 0.68 10.62 -3.60
C PRO A 143 1.54 11.30 -4.67
N ASN A 144 1.62 12.64 -4.69
CA ASN A 144 2.47 13.36 -5.62
C ASN A 144 3.97 13.05 -5.44
N ASP A 145 4.39 12.68 -4.24
CA ASP A 145 5.79 12.34 -3.94
C ASP A 145 6.21 10.96 -4.49
N TYR A 146 5.25 10.19 -5.02
CA TYR A 146 5.43 8.83 -5.55
C TYR A 146 4.96 8.67 -7.01
N LYS A 147 4.92 9.77 -7.77
CA LYS A 147 4.57 9.76 -9.20
C LYS A 147 5.78 9.67 -10.12
#